data_AF-A0A8T7H8L5-F1
#
_entry.id   AF-A0A8T7H8L5-F1
#
_cell.length_a   1.000
_cell.length_b   1.000
_cell.length_c   1.000
_cell.angle_alpha   90.00
_cell.angle_beta   90.00
_cell.angle_gamma   90.00
#
_symmetry.space_group_name_H-M   'P 1'
#
loop_
_entity.id
_entity.type
_entity.pdbx_description
1 polymer ?
#
loop_
_entity_poly.entity_id
_entity_poly.type
_entity_poly.pdbx_seq_one_letter_code
_entity_poly.pdbx_strand_id
1 'polypeptide(L)' 'MSLKNLLGLEESGLSEREIMRRISEARNQNLGSVEFKSSNSLIVVKLSQVNPNGVMRGQDWKRKV' A
#
# COMPACT_ATOMS: atom_id res chain seq x y z
N MET A 1 -15.05 2.73 -6.33
CA MET A 1 -13.76 3.44 -6.13
C MET A 1 -12.67 2.58 -6.72
N SER A 2 -11.90 3.07 -7.70
CA SER A 2 -10.81 2.31 -8.33
C SER A 2 -9.52 2.42 -7.48
N LEU A 3 -8.61 1.44 -7.59
CA LEU A 3 -7.32 1.50 -6.90
C LEU A 3 -6.49 2.69 -7.38
N LYS A 4 -6.64 3.06 -8.66
CA LYS A 4 -5.97 4.22 -9.25
C LYS A 4 -6.38 5.50 -8.54
N ASN A 5 -7.66 5.71 -8.30
CA ASN A 5 -8.15 6.93 -7.65
C ASN A 5 -7.64 7.00 -6.20
N LEU A 6 -7.60 5.87 -5.50
CA LEU A 6 -7.07 5.81 -4.13
C LEU A 6 -5.59 6.20 -4.05
N LEU A 7 -4.82 5.88 -5.09
CA LEU A 7 -3.39 6.15 -5.17
C LEU A 7 -3.04 7.41 -5.97
N GLY A 8 -4.02 8.13 -6.52
CA GLY A 8 -3.78 9.27 -7.42
C GLY A 8 -3.21 8.89 -8.79
N LEU A 9 -3.29 7.61 -9.20
CA LEU A 9 -2.73 7.05 -10.42
C LEU A 9 -3.71 7.02 -11.60
N GLU A 10 -4.70 7.91 -11.60
CA GLU A 10 -5.78 8.00 -12.58
C GLU A 10 -5.23 8.20 -14.00
N GLU A 11 -4.28 9.12 -14.14
CA GLU A 11 -3.62 9.43 -15.41
C GLU A 11 -2.51 8.44 -15.78
N SER A 12 -2.22 7.46 -14.93
CA SER A 12 -1.20 6.46 -15.24
C SER A 12 -1.72 5.46 -16.28
N GLY A 13 -0.90 5.20 -17.30
CA GLY A 13 -1.13 4.15 -18.30
C GLY A 13 -1.02 2.73 -17.74
N LEU A 14 -0.71 2.57 -16.45
CA LEU A 14 -0.58 1.26 -15.80
C LEU A 14 -1.96 0.66 -15.54
N SER A 15 -2.10 -0.66 -15.67
CA SER A 15 -3.31 -1.35 -15.22
C SER A 15 -3.31 -1.50 -13.69
N GLU A 16 -4.48 -1.67 -13.07
CA GLU A 16 -4.56 -1.94 -11.62
C GLU A 16 -3.79 -3.21 -11.23
N ARG A 17 -3.84 -4.23 -12.09
CA ARG A 17 -3.09 -5.48 -11.90
C ARG A 17 -1.57 -5.23 -11.87
N GLU A 18 -1.08 -4.34 -12.73
CA GLU A 18 0.33 -3.97 -12.78
C GLU A 18 0.75 -3.16 -11.54
N ILE A 19 -0.10 -2.24 -11.08
CA ILE A 19 0.12 -1.48 -9.84
C ILE A 19 0.24 -2.44 -8.65
N MET A 20 -0.70 -3.37 -8.52
CA MET A 20 -0.68 -4.38 -7.45
C MET A 20 0.53 -5.31 -7.54
N ARG A 21 0.95 -5.68 -8.76
CA ARG A 21 2.15 -6.50 -8.98
C ARG A 21 3.40 -5.80 -8.44
N ARG A 22 3.61 -4.53 -8.80
CA ARG A 22 4.78 -3.75 -8.34
C ARG A 22 4.79 -3.55 -6.83
N ILE A 23 3.62 -3.31 -6.22
CA ILE A 23 3.47 -3.22 -4.77
C ILE A 23 3.85 -4.55 -4.09
N SER A 24 3.39 -5.67 -4.63
CA SER A 24 3.69 -7.01 -4.11
C SER A 24 5.17 -7.36 -4.25
N GLU A 25 5.79 -7.08 -5.40
CA GLU A 25 7.21 -7.30 -5.64
C GLU A 25 8.07 -6.47 -4.69
N ALA A 26 7.76 -5.18 -4.53
CA ALA A 26 8.48 -4.31 -3.62
C ALA A 26 8.33 -4.74 -2.16
N ARG A 27 7.15 -5.22 -1.76
CA ARG A 27 6.95 -5.82 -0.43
C ARG A 27 7.82 -7.06 -0.23
N ASN A 28 7.88 -7.95 -1.22
CA ASN A 28 8.71 -9.17 -1.15
C ASN A 28 10.21 -8.86 -1.10
N GLN A 29 10.62 -7.74 -1.72
CA GLN A 29 11.98 -7.23 -1.68
C GLN A 29 12.29 -6.39 -0.42
N ASN A 30 11.34 -6.28 0.52
CA ASN A 30 11.44 -5.44 1.71
C ASN A 30 11.72 -3.96 1.42
N LEU A 31 11.29 -3.47 0.25
CA LEU A 31 11.38 -2.05 -0.08
C LEU A 31 10.37 -1.26 0.76
N GLY A 32 10.81 -0.13 1.31
CA GLY A 32 9.94 0.75 2.11
C GLY A 32 8.97 1.59 1.28
N SER A 33 9.13 1.63 -0.05
CA SER A 33 8.26 2.39 -0.94
C SER A 33 8.32 1.91 -2.39
N VAL A 34 7.26 2.24 -3.14
CA VAL A 34 7.17 2.06 -4.59
C VAL A 34 6.88 3.40 -5.24
N GLU A 35 7.64 3.73 -6.27
CA GLU A 35 7.46 4.94 -7.04
C GLU A 35 6.70 4.65 -8.33
N PHE A 36 5.68 5.46 -8.59
CA PHE A 36 4.92 5.45 -9.81
C PHE A 36 5.06 6.81 -10.48
N LYS A 37 5.60 6.82 -11.70
CA LYS A 37 5.61 8.02 -12.53
C LYS A 37 4.26 8.16 -13.22
N SER A 38 3.58 9.26 -12.96
CA SER A 38 2.46 9.76 -13.76
C SER A 38 2.93 10.91 -14.64
N SER A 39 2.15 11.26 -15.66
CA SER A 39 2.50 12.25 -16.68
C SER A 39 2.98 13.59 -16.10
N ASN A 40 2.41 14.02 -14.97
CA ASN A 40 2.72 15.29 -14.31
C ASN A 40 3.17 15.15 -12.85
N SER A 41 3.28 13.93 -12.32
CA SER A 41 3.54 13.74 -10.89
C SER A 41 4.31 12.45 -10.60
N LEU A 42 5.14 12.50 -9.57
CA LEU A 42 5.75 11.31 -8.98
C LEU A 42 4.94 10.92 -7.75
N ILE A 43 4.38 9.71 -7.78
CA ILE A 43 3.59 9.17 -6.67
C ILE A 43 4.42 8.14 -5.94
N VAL A 44 4.65 8.37 -4.65
CA VAL A 44 5.42 7.47 -3.79
C VAL A 44 4.47 6.77 -2.84
N VAL A 45 4.27 5.47 -3.04
CA VAL A 45 3.48 4.61 -2.16
C VAL A 45 4.41 4.03 -1.11
N LYS A 46 4.30 4.49 0.14
CA LYS A 46 5.07 3.95 1.26
C LYS A 46 4.49 2.59 1.67
N LEU A 47 5.32 1.56 1.62
CA LEU A 47 4.97 0.23 2.09
C LEU A 47 5.30 0.15 3.58
N SER A 48 4.28 0.24 4.41
CA SER A 48 4.46 0.02 5.84
C SER A 48 4.75 -1.45 6.08
N GLN A 49 5.92 -1.76 6.63
CA GLN A 49 6.13 -3.04 7.29
C GLN A 49 5.32 -3.02 8.58
N VAL A 50 4.11 -3.54 8.53
CA VAL A 50 3.33 -3.78 9.75
C VAL A 50 4.14 -4.76 10.57
N ASN A 51 4.82 -4.27 11.61
CA ASN A 51 5.55 -5.11 12.55
C ASN A 51 4.49 -5.96 13.27
N PRO A 52 4.39 -7.27 13.01
CA PRO A 52 3.32 -8.09 13.58
C PRO A 52 3.38 -8.14 15.11
N ASN A 53 4.52 -7.77 15.72
CA ASN A 53 4.71 -7.67 17.16
C ASN A 53 4.10 -6.40 17.79
N GLY A 54 3.72 -5.39 16.98
CA GLY A 54 3.06 -4.16 17.44
C GLY A 54 1.55 -4.14 17.24
N VAL A 55 0.99 -5.16 16.58
CA VAL A 55 -0.46 -5.30 16.44
C VAL A 55 -0.97 -5.95 17.73
N MET A 56 -1.60 -5.16 18.62
CA MET A 56 -2.38 -5.71 19.72
C MET A 56 -3.39 -6.70 19.13
N ARG A 57 -3.13 -8.00 19.30
CA ARG A 57 -4.14 -9.03 19.05
C ARG A 57 -5.27 -8.71 20.01
N GLY A 58 -6.44 -8.34 19.49
CA GLY A 58 -7.61 -7.94 20.29
C GLY A 58 -8.21 -9.08 21.12
N GLN A 59 -7.44 -9.66 22.04
CA GLN A 59 -7.92 -10.67 22.98
C GLN A 59 -8.52 -10.07 24.26
N ASP A 60 -8.41 -8.76 24.50
CA ASP A 60 -8.88 -8.13 25.75
C ASP A 60 -10.08 -7.16 25.58
N TRP A 61 -10.97 -7.39 24.61
CA TRP A 61 -12.27 -6.68 24.59
C TRP A 61 -13.23 -7.14 25.72
N LYS A 62 -12.94 -8.23 26.44
CA LYS A 62 -13.78 -8.67 27.56
C LYS A 62 -13.28 -8.16 28.91
N ARG A 63 -13.75 -6.96 29.30
CA ARG A 63 -14.37 -6.64 30.62
C ARG A 63 -14.23 -5.16 30.98
N LYS A 64 -15.35 -4.45 30.97
CA LYS A 64 -15.97 -3.82 32.15
C LYS A 64 -17.09 -2.89 31.68
N VAL A 65 -18.34 -3.34 31.84
CA VAL A 65 -19.40 -2.60 32.57
C VAL A 65 -20.21 -3.64 33.31
#